data_AF-A0A8E0MDU4-F1
#
_entry.id   AF-A0A8E0MDU4-F1
#
_cell.length_a   1.000
_cell.length_b   1.000
_cell.length_c   1.000
_cell.angle_alpha   90.00
_cell.angle_beta   90.00
_cell.angle_gamma   90.00
#
_symmetry.space_group_name_H-M   'P 1'
#
loop_
_entity.id
_entity.type
_entity.pdbx_description
1 polymer ?
#
loop_
_entity_poly.entity_id
_entity_poly.type
_entity_poly.pdbx_seq_one_letter_code
_entity_poly.pdbx_strand_id
1 'polypeptide(L)'
;MSTQNYSKLIHTMLPALPDYIQDYYQSQKAIPIADSTLYQYLHFYQEFLNWLINSGVTAASSPQTVPLTVLEHLSLRDAQAFMAYLLERPSKTHHNKRMTRRSVALRLVGIKALYRFLTEESEPHADGEPYFYRNVWNKVKLKTHTETASYRNHKLQEMLFVGGEDAKFLQWLDQSYAQQLPAKPRRYFEATKVRNLAMIALLFGSGVRVSELVNMNLEDLNMDRHTVQVVRKGNFQDRVNFADWIDPYVQAYLTQRAAI
;
A
#
# COMPACT_ATOMS: atom_id res chain seq x y z
N MET A 1 3.84 5.42 8.80
CA MET A 1 4.45 4.18 9.30
C MET A 1 5.76 3.99 8.55
N SER A 2 6.90 4.10 9.24
CA SER A 2 8.22 4.04 8.62
C SER A 2 8.52 2.65 8.05
N THR A 3 9.34 2.61 6.99
CA THR A 3 9.79 1.40 6.29
C THR A 3 10.41 0.37 7.24
N GLN A 4 11.00 0.80 8.36
CA GLN A 4 11.57 -0.04 9.42
C GLN A 4 10.58 -1.02 10.07
N ASN A 5 9.26 -0.80 9.98
CA ASN A 5 8.29 -1.73 10.60
C ASN A 5 8.01 -2.97 9.72
N TYR A 6 8.11 -2.85 8.38
CA TYR A 6 7.75 -3.95 7.49
C TYR A 6 8.74 -5.10 7.53
N SER A 7 10.04 -4.83 7.57
CA SER A 7 11.07 -5.87 7.72
C SER A 7 10.84 -6.73 8.96
N LYS A 8 10.52 -6.11 10.12
CA LYS A 8 10.19 -6.83 11.36
C LYS A 8 8.92 -7.70 11.20
N LEU A 9 7.88 -7.16 10.58
CA LEU A 9 6.64 -7.89 10.32
C LEU A 9 6.86 -9.08 9.37
N ILE A 10 7.71 -8.92 8.36
CA ILE A 10 8.11 -9.98 7.45
C ILE A 10 8.85 -11.08 8.20
N HIS A 11 9.87 -10.74 9.01
CA HIS A 11 10.62 -11.71 9.80
C HIS A 11 9.75 -12.48 10.80
N THR A 12 8.65 -11.88 11.27
CA THR A 12 7.66 -12.57 12.11
C THR A 12 6.78 -13.55 11.31
N MET A 13 6.51 -13.24 10.04
CA MET A 13 5.59 -14.00 9.20
C MET A 13 6.26 -15.17 8.44
N LEU A 14 7.52 -14.99 8.02
CA LEU A 14 8.25 -15.96 7.19
C LEU A 14 8.30 -17.38 7.74
N PRO A 15 8.52 -17.62 9.05
CA PRO A 15 8.60 -18.99 9.58
C PRO A 15 7.29 -19.79 9.43
N ALA A 16 6.16 -19.12 9.22
CA ALA A 16 4.87 -19.77 9.01
C ALA A 16 4.60 -20.12 7.54
N LEU A 17 5.56 -19.87 6.63
CA LEU A 17 5.46 -20.13 5.21
C LEU A 17 6.47 -21.20 4.76
N PRO A 18 6.17 -21.96 3.69
CA PRO A 18 7.08 -22.97 3.13
C PRO A 18 8.44 -22.42 2.74
N ASP A 19 9.45 -23.28 2.76
CA ASP A 19 10.85 -22.93 2.47
C ASP A 19 11.01 -22.30 1.07
N TYR A 20 10.31 -22.80 0.05
CA TYR A 20 10.36 -22.21 -1.31
C TYR A 20 9.82 -20.77 -1.39
N ILE A 21 8.97 -20.33 -0.46
CA ILE A 21 8.55 -18.92 -0.34
C ILE A 21 9.58 -18.10 0.46
N GLN A 22 10.26 -18.73 1.42
CA GLN A 22 11.38 -18.10 2.11
C GLN A 22 12.55 -17.85 1.15
N ASP A 23 12.84 -18.80 0.27
CA ASP A 23 13.84 -18.68 -0.79
C ASP A 23 13.47 -17.56 -1.77
N TYR A 24 12.18 -17.46 -2.16
CA TYR A 24 11.68 -16.31 -2.91
C TYR A 24 11.96 -14.98 -2.19
N TYR A 25 11.66 -14.88 -0.90
CA TYR A 25 11.94 -13.65 -0.16
C TYR A 25 13.44 -13.30 -0.13
N GLN A 26 14.30 -14.30 0.02
CA GLN A 26 15.75 -14.10 0.00
C GLN A 26 16.24 -13.62 -1.37
N SER A 27 15.76 -14.21 -2.47
CA SER A 27 16.12 -13.78 -3.83
C SER A 27 15.67 -12.34 -4.11
N GLN A 28 14.47 -11.96 -3.66
CA GLN A 28 13.96 -10.61 -3.84
C GLN A 28 14.70 -9.57 -2.98
N LYS A 29 15.47 -9.94 -1.96
CA LYS A 29 16.33 -8.98 -1.24
C LYS A 29 17.50 -8.47 -2.09
N ALA A 30 17.92 -9.25 -3.09
CA ALA A 30 18.93 -8.80 -4.05
C ALA A 30 18.37 -7.82 -5.11
N ILE A 31 17.04 -7.70 -5.18
CA ILE A 31 16.31 -6.89 -6.16
C ILE A 31 15.67 -5.69 -5.43
N PRO A 32 15.58 -4.48 -6.02
CA PRO A 32 15.05 -3.29 -5.35
C PRO A 32 13.51 -3.29 -5.25
N ILE A 33 12.89 -4.34 -4.70
CA ILE A 33 11.47 -4.34 -4.35
C ILE A 33 11.29 -3.76 -2.95
N ALA A 34 10.33 -2.85 -2.78
CA ALA A 34 10.03 -2.28 -1.47
C ALA A 34 9.48 -3.35 -0.50
N ASP A 35 9.97 -3.35 0.75
CA ASP A 35 9.52 -4.25 1.82
C ASP A 35 8.00 -4.31 1.99
N SER A 36 7.31 -3.18 1.80
CA SER A 36 5.84 -3.13 1.88
C SER A 36 5.17 -3.98 0.79
N THR A 37 5.77 -4.07 -0.39
CA THR A 37 5.29 -4.91 -1.50
C THR A 37 5.56 -6.37 -1.20
N LEU A 38 6.76 -6.71 -0.69
CA LEU A 38 7.09 -8.07 -0.28
C LEU A 38 6.17 -8.55 0.84
N TYR A 39 5.98 -7.74 1.89
CA TYR A 39 5.06 -8.05 2.97
C TYR A 39 3.63 -8.30 2.46
N GLN A 40 3.17 -7.47 1.52
CA GLN A 40 1.87 -7.64 0.91
C GLN A 40 1.76 -8.95 0.11
N TYR A 41 2.82 -9.35 -0.59
CA TYR A 41 2.89 -10.61 -1.33
C TYR A 41 2.88 -11.82 -0.39
N LEU A 42 3.61 -11.78 0.73
CA LEU A 42 3.56 -12.84 1.73
C LEU A 42 2.14 -13.08 2.25
N HIS A 43 1.37 -12.01 2.49
CA HIS A 43 -0.06 -12.10 2.83
C HIS A 43 -0.91 -12.73 1.72
N PHE A 44 -0.58 -12.47 0.46
CA PHE A 44 -1.25 -13.13 -0.67
C PHE A 44 -0.94 -14.62 -0.72
N TYR A 45 0.32 -15.01 -0.48
CA TYR A 45 0.74 -16.41 -0.44
C TYR A 45 0.08 -17.13 0.72
N GLN A 46 0.09 -16.56 1.92
CA GLN A 46 -0.58 -17.16 3.06
C GLN A 46 -2.08 -17.35 2.81
N GLU A 47 -2.76 -16.38 2.19
CA GLU A 47 -4.17 -16.48 1.82
C GLU A 47 -4.43 -17.57 0.78
N PHE A 48 -3.53 -17.71 -0.20
CA PHE A 48 -3.60 -18.76 -1.21
C PHE A 48 -3.36 -20.15 -0.63
N LEU A 49 -2.32 -20.32 0.18
CA LEU A 49 -1.99 -21.60 0.85
C LEU A 49 -3.11 -22.04 1.80
N ASN A 50 -3.66 -21.11 2.60
CA ASN A 50 -4.83 -21.41 3.44
C ASN A 50 -6.03 -21.83 2.61
N TRP A 51 -6.25 -21.22 1.44
CA TRP A 51 -7.33 -21.64 0.55
C TRP A 51 -7.10 -23.04 -0.01
N LEU A 52 -5.87 -23.41 -0.40
CA LEU A 52 -5.56 -24.77 -0.87
C LEU A 52 -5.92 -25.83 0.18
N ILE A 53 -5.61 -25.54 1.45
CA ILE A 53 -5.94 -26.43 2.58
C ILE A 53 -7.46 -26.50 2.76
N ASN A 54 -8.13 -25.34 2.91
CA ASN A 54 -9.56 -25.29 3.20
C ASN A 54 -10.45 -25.83 2.07
N SER A 55 -9.98 -25.78 0.83
CA SER A 55 -10.67 -26.34 -0.34
C SER A 55 -10.39 -27.83 -0.58
N GLY A 56 -9.49 -28.43 0.21
CA GLY A 56 -9.11 -29.85 0.06
C GLY A 56 -8.19 -30.14 -1.12
N VAL A 57 -7.58 -29.12 -1.73
CA VAL A 57 -6.58 -29.31 -2.81
C VAL A 57 -5.29 -29.94 -2.26
N THR A 58 -5.01 -29.76 -0.97
CA THR A 58 -3.91 -30.41 -0.26
C THR A 58 -4.36 -30.96 1.09
N ALA A 59 -3.71 -32.02 1.55
CA ALA A 59 -3.88 -32.59 2.88
C ALA A 59 -3.01 -31.91 3.96
N ALA A 60 -2.22 -30.89 3.60
CA ALA A 60 -1.39 -30.15 4.55
C ALA A 60 -2.23 -29.51 5.67
N SER A 61 -1.72 -29.53 6.89
CA SER A 61 -2.45 -29.02 8.06
C SER A 61 -2.19 -27.53 8.33
N SER A 62 -1.15 -26.96 7.73
CA SER A 62 -0.79 -25.55 7.89
C SER A 62 -0.12 -25.01 6.62
N PRO A 63 -0.13 -23.67 6.39
CA PRO A 63 0.52 -23.08 5.22
C PRO A 63 1.99 -23.48 5.09
N GLN A 64 2.74 -23.55 6.19
CA GLN A 64 4.15 -23.95 6.22
C GLN A 64 4.39 -25.35 5.65
N THR A 65 3.42 -26.25 5.81
CA THR A 65 3.55 -27.67 5.46
C THR A 65 3.00 -28.01 4.06
N VAL A 66 2.59 -26.99 3.28
CA VAL A 66 2.12 -27.20 1.91
C VAL A 66 3.29 -27.59 1.01
N PRO A 67 3.33 -28.82 0.47
CA PRO A 67 4.46 -29.28 -0.33
C PRO A 67 4.49 -28.59 -1.70
N LEU A 68 5.70 -28.43 -2.24
CA LEU A 68 5.94 -27.83 -3.56
C LEU A 68 5.16 -28.54 -4.69
N THR A 69 5.03 -29.86 -4.61
CA THR A 69 4.32 -30.68 -5.59
C THR A 69 2.87 -30.28 -5.79
N VAL A 70 2.21 -29.68 -4.78
CA VAL A 70 0.85 -29.14 -4.89
C VAL A 70 0.81 -27.94 -5.84
N LEU A 71 1.83 -27.07 -5.81
CA LEU A 71 1.91 -25.91 -6.70
C LEU A 71 2.26 -26.36 -8.14
N GLU A 72 3.20 -27.27 -8.28
CA GLU A 72 3.60 -27.85 -9.58
C GLU A 72 2.42 -28.46 -10.33
N HIS A 73 1.60 -29.26 -9.62
CA HIS A 73 0.47 -29.99 -10.18
C HIS A 73 -0.86 -29.23 -10.10
N LEU A 74 -0.88 -27.98 -9.62
CA LEU A 74 -2.10 -27.20 -9.44
C LEU A 74 -2.91 -27.15 -10.74
N SER A 75 -4.16 -27.61 -10.71
CA SER A 75 -4.98 -27.67 -11.91
C SER A 75 -5.45 -26.27 -12.33
N LEU A 76 -5.77 -26.09 -13.62
CA LEU A 76 -6.38 -24.85 -14.09
C LEU A 76 -7.73 -24.59 -13.40
N ARG A 77 -8.48 -25.66 -13.11
CA ARG A 77 -9.75 -25.61 -12.39
C ARG A 77 -9.54 -25.02 -11.00
N ASP A 78 -8.53 -25.46 -10.26
CA ASP A 78 -8.26 -24.96 -8.91
C ASP A 78 -7.78 -23.51 -8.93
N ALA A 79 -6.91 -23.15 -9.87
CA ALA A 79 -6.47 -21.76 -10.04
C ALA A 79 -7.66 -20.82 -10.35
N GLN A 80 -8.61 -21.27 -11.19
CA GLN A 80 -9.85 -20.54 -11.46
C GLN A 80 -10.79 -20.52 -10.25
N ALA A 81 -10.87 -21.61 -9.49
CA ALA A 81 -11.67 -21.69 -8.27
C ALA A 81 -11.14 -20.74 -7.19
N PHE A 82 -9.81 -20.59 -7.05
CA PHE A 82 -9.24 -19.58 -6.16
C PHE A 82 -9.60 -18.17 -6.61
N MET A 83 -9.52 -17.88 -7.91
CA MET A 83 -9.93 -16.58 -8.45
C MET A 83 -11.42 -16.29 -8.19
N ALA A 84 -12.29 -17.29 -8.35
CA ALA A 84 -13.71 -17.19 -8.03
C ALA A 84 -13.93 -16.95 -6.52
N TYR A 85 -13.25 -17.70 -5.66
CA TYR A 85 -13.25 -17.49 -4.21
C TYR A 85 -12.90 -16.05 -3.84
N LEU A 86 -11.85 -15.48 -4.45
CA LEU A 86 -11.46 -14.08 -4.21
C LEU A 86 -12.54 -13.07 -4.64
N LEU A 87 -13.29 -13.36 -5.71
CA LEU A 87 -14.35 -12.48 -6.20
C LEU A 87 -15.63 -12.54 -5.36
N GLU A 88 -15.92 -13.70 -4.76
CA GLU A 88 -17.18 -13.95 -4.06
C GLU A 88 -17.12 -13.65 -2.57
N ARG A 89 -15.95 -13.84 -1.96
CA ARG A 89 -15.79 -13.63 -0.51
C ARG A 89 -16.01 -12.17 -0.09
N PRO A 90 -16.47 -11.94 1.15
CA PRO A 90 -16.49 -10.60 1.72
C PRO A 90 -15.08 -10.03 1.86
N SER A 91 -15.00 -8.71 1.75
CA SER A 91 -13.78 -7.96 2.03
C SER A 91 -13.44 -8.07 3.52
N LYS A 92 -12.15 -8.30 3.81
CA LYS A 92 -11.63 -8.32 5.18
C LYS A 92 -11.74 -6.94 5.86
N THR A 93 -11.76 -5.86 5.08
CA THR A 93 -11.82 -4.47 5.60
C THR A 93 -13.26 -3.96 5.68
N HIS A 94 -14.13 -4.41 4.77
CA HIS A 94 -15.52 -4.01 4.71
C HIS A 94 -16.38 -5.26 4.56
N HIS A 95 -16.74 -5.90 5.67
CA HIS A 95 -17.46 -7.18 5.68
C HIS A 95 -18.72 -7.19 4.80
N ASN A 96 -19.39 -6.03 4.66
CA ASN A 96 -20.60 -5.88 3.84
C ASN A 96 -20.34 -5.72 2.33
N LYS A 97 -19.07 -5.67 1.90
CA LYS A 97 -18.69 -5.46 0.49
C LYS A 97 -17.81 -6.60 0.01
N ARG A 98 -17.97 -6.99 -1.25
CA ARG A 98 -17.05 -7.92 -1.92
C ARG A 98 -15.71 -7.24 -2.23
N MET A 99 -14.70 -8.06 -2.47
CA MET A 99 -13.40 -7.57 -2.93
C MET A 99 -13.52 -6.90 -4.29
N THR A 100 -12.83 -5.77 -4.49
CA THR A 100 -12.79 -5.12 -5.80
C THR A 100 -11.98 -5.96 -6.79
N ARG A 101 -12.34 -5.92 -8.09
CA ARG A 101 -11.56 -6.59 -9.14
C ARG A 101 -10.08 -6.15 -9.16
N ARG A 102 -9.79 -4.90 -8.79
CA ARG A 102 -8.42 -4.38 -8.65
C ARG A 102 -7.65 -5.10 -7.54
N SER A 103 -8.28 -5.32 -6.39
CA SER A 103 -7.66 -6.04 -5.25
C SER A 103 -7.48 -7.53 -5.55
N VAL A 104 -8.34 -8.14 -6.37
CA VAL A 104 -8.14 -9.50 -6.89
C VAL A 104 -6.98 -9.53 -7.88
N ALA A 105 -6.94 -8.59 -8.84
CA ALA A 105 -5.84 -8.48 -9.80
C ALA A 105 -4.48 -8.36 -9.10
N LEU A 106 -4.40 -7.56 -8.04
CA LEU A 106 -3.17 -7.38 -7.26
C LEU A 106 -2.68 -8.68 -6.61
N ARG A 107 -3.58 -9.52 -6.10
CA ARG A 107 -3.24 -10.85 -5.56
C ARG A 107 -2.71 -11.77 -6.64
N LEU A 108 -3.36 -11.79 -7.80
CA LEU A 108 -2.92 -12.60 -8.93
C LEU A 108 -1.55 -12.15 -9.44
N VAL A 109 -1.24 -10.86 -9.40
CA VAL A 109 0.11 -10.35 -9.72
C VAL A 109 1.15 -10.92 -8.75
N GLY A 110 0.88 -10.89 -7.44
CA GLY A 110 1.79 -11.47 -6.45
C GLY A 110 2.00 -12.98 -6.64
N ILE A 111 0.92 -13.74 -6.88
CA ILE A 111 1.00 -15.19 -7.12
C ILE A 111 1.76 -15.51 -8.41
N LYS A 112 1.55 -14.72 -9.47
CA LYS A 112 2.32 -14.86 -10.71
C LYS A 112 3.81 -14.57 -10.50
N ALA A 113 4.16 -13.60 -9.65
CA ALA A 113 5.55 -13.33 -9.29
C ALA A 113 6.19 -14.53 -8.58
N LEU A 114 5.48 -15.17 -7.63
CA LEU A 114 5.98 -16.39 -6.99
C LEU A 114 6.15 -17.52 -8.00
N TYR A 115 5.16 -17.79 -8.84
CA TYR A 115 5.27 -18.86 -9.83
C TYR A 115 6.38 -18.60 -10.84
N ARG A 116 6.57 -17.35 -11.27
CA ARG A 116 7.68 -16.98 -12.14
C ARG A 116 9.02 -17.30 -11.48
N PHE A 117 9.19 -16.94 -10.21
CA PHE A 117 10.39 -17.31 -9.48
C PHE A 117 10.60 -18.82 -9.45
N LEU A 118 9.55 -19.57 -9.07
CA LEU A 118 9.62 -21.03 -8.96
C LEU A 118 9.90 -21.72 -10.30
N THR A 119 9.55 -21.10 -11.43
CA THR A 119 9.63 -21.72 -12.77
C THR A 119 10.73 -21.20 -13.67
N GLU A 120 11.27 -20.02 -13.39
CA GLU A 120 12.20 -19.31 -14.30
C GLU A 120 13.40 -18.67 -13.60
N GLU A 121 13.27 -18.21 -12.35
CA GLU A 121 14.29 -17.34 -11.71
C GLU A 121 15.05 -18.02 -10.56
N SER A 122 14.69 -19.24 -10.21
CA SER A 122 15.30 -19.99 -9.10
C SER A 122 16.19 -21.10 -9.61
N GLU A 123 17.27 -21.37 -8.89
CA GLU A 123 18.17 -22.51 -9.07
C GLU A 123 18.48 -23.09 -7.67
N PRO A 124 17.50 -23.73 -7.00
CA PRO A 124 17.66 -24.19 -5.62
C PRO A 124 18.65 -25.35 -5.47
N HIS A 125 19.01 -25.98 -6.58
CA HIS A 125 19.89 -27.13 -6.64
C HIS A 125 21.10 -26.82 -7.53
N ALA A 126 22.18 -27.56 -7.34
CA ALA A 126 23.44 -27.35 -8.06
C ALA A 126 23.38 -27.74 -9.55
N ASP A 127 22.25 -28.26 -10.02
CA ASP A 127 22.00 -28.64 -11.41
C ASP A 127 21.63 -27.44 -12.30
N GLY A 128 21.35 -26.28 -11.70
CA GLY A 128 20.94 -25.07 -12.42
C GLY A 128 19.50 -25.11 -12.93
N GLU A 129 18.68 -26.05 -12.44
CA GLU A 129 17.27 -26.16 -12.84
C GLU A 129 16.34 -25.46 -11.84
N PRO A 130 15.21 -24.90 -12.32
CA PRO A 130 14.20 -24.31 -11.44
C PRO A 130 13.44 -25.38 -10.65
N TYR A 131 12.67 -24.97 -9.64
CA TYR A 131 11.86 -25.90 -8.84
C TYR A 131 10.92 -26.76 -9.70
N PHE A 132 10.28 -26.18 -10.72
CA PHE A 132 9.46 -26.88 -11.71
C PHE A 132 9.13 -25.98 -12.91
N TYR A 133 8.79 -26.51 -14.09
CA TYR A 133 8.58 -25.67 -15.29
C TYR A 133 7.14 -25.22 -15.55
N ARG A 134 6.14 -25.92 -14.98
CA ARG A 134 4.73 -25.72 -15.32
C ARG A 134 4.11 -24.51 -14.62
N ASN A 135 3.86 -23.42 -15.35
CA ASN A 135 3.15 -22.26 -14.81
C ASN A 135 1.66 -22.20 -15.22
N VAL A 136 0.76 -22.62 -14.32
CA VAL A 136 -0.70 -22.61 -14.57
C VAL A 136 -1.29 -21.19 -14.60
N TRP A 137 -0.71 -20.23 -13.88
CA TRP A 137 -1.26 -18.87 -13.73
C TRP A 137 -1.15 -18.04 -15.01
N ASN A 138 -0.28 -18.42 -15.95
CA ASN A 138 -0.23 -17.84 -17.29
C ASN A 138 -1.53 -18.06 -18.08
N LYS A 139 -2.31 -19.10 -17.74
CA LYS A 139 -3.61 -19.41 -18.36
C LYS A 139 -4.77 -18.66 -17.70
N VAL A 140 -4.58 -18.11 -16.50
CA VAL A 140 -5.61 -17.40 -15.75
C VAL A 140 -5.66 -15.92 -16.16
N LYS A 141 -6.81 -15.51 -16.70
CA LYS A 141 -7.08 -14.13 -17.14
C LYS A 141 -8.22 -13.53 -16.33
N LEU A 142 -7.95 -12.42 -15.66
CA LEU A 142 -8.98 -11.61 -15.01
C LEU A 142 -9.38 -10.45 -15.94
N LYS A 143 -10.63 -10.43 -16.39
CA LYS A 143 -11.17 -9.25 -17.07
C LYS A 143 -11.38 -8.13 -16.05
N THR A 144 -10.56 -7.09 -16.11
CA THR A 144 -10.79 -5.85 -15.38
C THR A 144 -11.61 -4.91 -16.26
N HIS A 145 -12.74 -4.41 -15.75
CA HIS A 145 -13.40 -3.28 -16.40
C HIS A 145 -12.48 -2.08 -16.27
N THR A 146 -11.92 -1.63 -17.38
CA THR A 146 -11.22 -0.35 -17.44
C THR A 146 -12.29 0.72 -17.57
N GLU A 147 -12.55 1.45 -16.49
CA GLU A 147 -13.29 2.70 -16.58
C GLU A 147 -12.55 3.63 -17.57
N THR A 148 -13.31 4.33 -18.42
CA THR A 148 -12.71 5.30 -19.34
C THR A 148 -11.97 6.36 -18.54
N ALA A 149 -10.90 6.93 -19.11
CA ALA A 149 -10.18 8.03 -18.45
C ALA A 149 -11.12 9.19 -18.12
N SER A 150 -12.09 9.48 -19.01
CA SER A 150 -13.12 10.50 -18.79
C SER A 150 -13.98 10.21 -17.56
N TYR A 151 -14.49 8.99 -17.40
CA TYR A 151 -15.32 8.62 -16.25
C TYR A 151 -14.52 8.73 -14.94
N ARG A 152 -13.27 8.24 -14.94
CA ARG A 152 -12.37 8.35 -13.77
C ARG A 152 -12.11 9.80 -13.40
N ASN A 153 -11.83 10.65 -14.38
CA ASN A 153 -11.55 12.06 -14.14
C ASN A 153 -12.77 12.78 -13.57
N HIS A 154 -13.98 12.51 -14.09
CA HIS A 154 -15.20 13.14 -13.58
C HIS A 154 -15.48 12.75 -12.13
N LYS A 155 -15.37 11.44 -11.82
CA LYS A 155 -15.51 10.94 -10.45
C LYS A 155 -14.47 11.53 -9.49
N LEU A 156 -13.25 11.78 -9.96
CA LEU A 156 -12.22 12.44 -9.15
C LEU A 156 -12.54 13.92 -8.95
N GLN A 157 -13.01 14.63 -9.98
CA GLN A 157 -13.38 16.04 -9.90
C GLN A 157 -14.45 16.29 -8.83
N GLU A 158 -15.44 15.41 -8.68
CA GLU A 158 -16.47 15.48 -7.63
C GLU A 158 -15.90 15.37 -6.20
N MET A 159 -14.69 14.82 -6.04
CA MET A 159 -14.04 14.66 -4.74
C MET A 159 -12.99 15.74 -4.44
N LEU A 160 -12.72 16.63 -5.40
CA LEU A 160 -11.75 17.71 -5.24
C LEU A 160 -12.41 18.94 -4.65
N PHE A 161 -11.67 19.67 -3.81
CA PHE A 161 -12.03 21.03 -3.43
C PHE A 161 -11.81 21.94 -4.63
N VAL A 162 -12.86 22.65 -5.07
CA VAL A 162 -12.80 23.53 -6.25
C VAL A 162 -13.25 24.94 -5.87
N GLY A 163 -12.72 25.98 -6.53
CA GLY A 163 -13.23 27.35 -6.34
C GLY A 163 -13.03 27.93 -4.94
N GLY A 164 -11.92 27.60 -4.28
CA GLY A 164 -11.55 28.13 -2.96
C GLY A 164 -12.23 27.41 -1.78
N GLU A 165 -12.85 26.25 -2.00
CA GLU A 165 -13.41 25.43 -0.92
C GLU A 165 -12.35 24.96 0.07
N ASP A 166 -11.12 24.75 -0.37
CA ASP A 166 -9.95 24.40 0.45
C ASP A 166 -9.60 25.50 1.47
N ALA A 167 -9.55 26.75 1.02
CA ALA A 167 -9.34 27.92 1.88
C ALA A 167 -10.51 28.10 2.86
N LYS A 168 -11.76 27.95 2.40
CA LYS A 168 -12.96 27.99 3.26
C LYS A 168 -12.92 26.89 4.33
N PHE A 169 -12.50 25.68 3.95
CA PHE A 169 -12.36 24.56 4.88
C PHE A 169 -11.31 24.85 5.96
N LEU A 170 -10.14 25.39 5.58
CA LEU A 170 -9.11 25.79 6.55
C LEU A 170 -9.58 26.91 7.47
N GLN A 171 -10.29 27.91 6.95
CA GLN A 171 -10.87 28.98 7.76
C GLN A 171 -11.89 28.42 8.77
N TRP A 172 -12.77 27.52 8.32
CA TRP A 172 -13.74 26.87 9.19
C TRP A 172 -13.04 26.01 10.28
N LEU A 173 -11.99 25.28 9.91
CA LEU A 173 -11.18 24.50 10.86
C LEU A 173 -10.57 25.39 11.94
N ASP A 174 -10.02 26.53 11.55
CA ASP A 174 -9.35 27.45 12.48
C ASP A 174 -10.34 28.17 13.42
N GLN A 175 -11.47 28.62 12.87
CA GLN A 175 -12.37 29.56 13.56
C GLN A 175 -13.56 28.88 14.25
N SER A 176 -14.08 27.77 13.70
CA SER A 176 -15.39 27.22 14.10
C SER A 176 -15.33 25.79 14.64
N TYR A 177 -14.43 24.95 14.12
CA TYR A 177 -14.47 23.51 14.41
C TYR A 177 -14.29 23.17 15.90
N ALA A 178 -13.42 23.87 16.61
CA ALA A 178 -13.18 23.64 18.04
C ALA A 178 -14.45 23.74 18.89
N GLN A 179 -15.34 24.68 18.57
CA GLN A 179 -16.58 24.93 19.32
C GLN A 179 -17.58 23.78 19.16
N GLN A 180 -17.51 23.04 18.06
CA GLN A 180 -18.38 21.89 17.76
C GLN A 180 -17.93 20.60 18.44
N LEU A 181 -16.72 20.58 19.02
CA LEU A 181 -16.17 19.40 19.69
C LEU A 181 -16.57 19.33 21.17
N PRO A 182 -16.78 18.13 21.75
CA PRO A 182 -16.88 17.97 23.20
C PRO A 182 -15.59 18.40 23.91
N ALA A 183 -15.67 18.73 25.22
CA ALA A 183 -14.57 19.34 25.97
C ALA A 183 -13.24 18.58 25.89
N LYS A 184 -13.27 17.24 25.99
CA LYS A 184 -12.05 16.41 25.94
C LYS A 184 -11.39 16.44 24.55
N PRO A 185 -12.05 16.05 23.43
CA PRO A 185 -11.50 16.21 22.07
C PRO A 185 -11.08 17.64 21.72
N ARG A 186 -11.82 18.66 22.18
CA ARG A 186 -11.51 20.07 21.94
C ARG A 186 -10.13 20.44 22.47
N ARG A 187 -9.77 20.01 23.68
CA ARG A 187 -8.44 20.27 24.26
C ARG A 187 -7.31 19.70 23.40
N TYR A 188 -7.47 18.47 22.89
CA TYR A 188 -6.48 17.85 22.00
C TYR A 188 -6.39 18.57 20.64
N PHE A 189 -7.54 18.98 20.10
CA PHE A 189 -7.59 19.76 18.86
C PHE A 189 -6.84 21.08 19.01
N GLU A 190 -7.18 21.90 20.01
CA GLU A 190 -6.54 23.21 20.23
C GLU A 190 -5.03 23.08 20.45
N ALA A 191 -4.59 22.09 21.22
CA ALA A 191 -3.17 21.84 21.47
C ALA A 191 -2.37 21.49 20.19
N THR A 192 -3.04 20.95 19.16
CA THR A 192 -2.39 20.54 17.90
C THR A 192 -2.83 21.35 16.69
N LYS A 193 -3.66 22.39 16.90
CA LYS A 193 -4.38 23.11 15.85
C LYS A 193 -3.44 23.73 14.82
N VAL A 194 -2.47 24.53 15.27
CA VAL A 194 -1.51 25.25 14.42
C VAL A 194 -0.72 24.28 13.53
N ARG A 195 -0.19 23.20 14.10
CA ARG A 195 0.48 22.13 13.33
C ARG A 195 -0.45 21.52 12.30
N ASN A 196 -1.66 21.13 12.71
CA ASN A 196 -2.59 20.44 11.82
C ASN A 196 -3.06 21.35 10.67
N LEU A 197 -3.28 22.65 10.94
CA LEU A 197 -3.60 23.64 9.90
C LEU A 197 -2.44 23.78 8.90
N ALA A 198 -1.19 23.90 9.37
CA ALA A 198 -0.02 23.94 8.49
C ALA A 198 0.11 22.68 7.62
N MET A 199 -0.10 21.50 8.22
CA MET A 199 -0.07 20.22 7.50
C MET A 199 -1.17 20.13 6.41
N ILE A 200 -2.40 20.54 6.73
CA ILE A 200 -3.53 20.49 5.78
C ILE A 200 -3.33 21.54 4.68
N ALA A 201 -2.89 22.75 5.04
CA ALA A 201 -2.57 23.79 4.07
C ALA A 201 -1.47 23.34 3.12
N LEU A 202 -0.40 22.71 3.61
CA LEU A 202 0.66 22.18 2.77
C LEU A 202 0.16 21.06 1.83
N LEU A 203 -0.75 20.19 2.28
CA LEU A 203 -1.38 19.19 1.40
C LEU A 203 -2.16 19.84 0.25
N PHE A 204 -2.95 20.88 0.53
CA PHE A 204 -3.71 21.60 -0.50
C PHE A 204 -2.84 22.43 -1.42
N GLY A 205 -1.89 23.19 -0.85
CA GLY A 205 -1.05 24.12 -1.59
C GLY A 205 0.03 23.44 -2.45
N SER A 206 0.42 22.20 -2.15
CA SER A 206 1.51 21.50 -2.87
C SER A 206 1.10 20.19 -3.54
N GLY A 207 0.00 19.56 -3.11
CA GLY A 207 -0.38 18.23 -3.60
C GLY A 207 0.58 17.10 -3.22
N VAL A 208 1.47 17.30 -2.25
CA VAL A 208 2.33 16.22 -1.72
C VAL A 208 1.50 15.09 -1.13
N ARG A 209 2.03 13.86 -1.19
CA ARG A 209 1.36 12.70 -0.60
C ARG A 209 1.42 12.78 0.92
N VAL A 210 0.42 12.22 1.59
CA VAL A 210 0.42 12.11 3.07
C VAL A 210 1.70 11.44 3.59
N SER A 211 2.20 10.41 2.91
CA SER A 211 3.46 9.75 3.30
C SER A 211 4.70 10.63 3.12
N GLU A 212 4.69 11.54 2.16
CA GLU A 212 5.78 12.49 1.94
C GLU A 212 5.74 13.56 3.04
N LEU A 213 4.55 14.09 3.35
CA LEU A 213 4.33 15.07 4.43
C LEU A 213 4.79 14.59 5.80
N VAL A 214 4.41 13.38 6.22
CA VAL A 214 4.70 12.90 7.59
C VAL A 214 6.18 12.53 7.81
N ASN A 215 6.97 12.40 6.74
CA ASN A 215 8.40 12.10 6.82
C ASN A 215 9.27 13.34 6.52
N MET A 216 8.65 14.51 6.37
CA MET A 216 9.31 15.77 6.04
C MET A 216 10.01 16.36 7.27
N ASN A 217 11.21 16.86 7.07
CA ASN A 217 11.96 17.65 8.04
C ASN A 217 11.86 19.15 7.72
N LEU A 218 12.22 20.00 8.68
CA LEU A 218 12.20 21.45 8.45
C LEU A 218 13.17 21.90 7.35
N GLU A 219 14.32 21.24 7.23
CA GLU A 219 15.32 21.51 6.21
C GLU A 219 14.84 21.22 4.78
N ASP A 220 13.80 20.39 4.64
CA ASP A 220 13.19 20.11 3.34
C ASP A 220 12.32 21.27 2.86
N LEU A 221 11.95 22.21 3.75
CA LEU A 221 11.07 23.32 3.45
C LEU A 221 11.87 24.59 3.12
N ASN A 222 11.66 25.13 1.93
CA ASN A 222 12.24 26.41 1.51
C ASN A 222 11.11 27.44 1.31
N MET A 223 10.95 28.33 2.29
CA MET A 223 9.93 29.38 2.27
C MET A 223 10.23 30.47 1.23
N ASP A 224 11.50 30.77 0.97
CA ASP A 224 11.88 31.85 0.02
C ASP A 224 11.57 31.47 -1.44
N ARG A 225 11.66 30.18 -1.76
CA ARG A 225 11.40 29.64 -3.10
C ARG A 225 10.05 28.95 -3.21
N HIS A 226 9.28 28.90 -2.13
CA HIS A 226 8.03 28.15 -2.02
C HIS A 226 8.14 26.71 -2.52
N THR A 227 9.22 26.02 -2.11
CA THR A 227 9.45 24.62 -2.50
C THR A 227 9.62 23.71 -1.31
N VAL A 228 9.21 22.47 -1.49
CA VAL A 228 9.44 21.40 -0.53
C VAL A 228 10.15 20.22 -1.16
N GLN A 229 11.21 19.74 -0.52
CA GLN A 229 11.92 18.53 -0.91
C GLN A 229 11.14 17.31 -0.41
N VAL A 230 10.94 16.34 -1.30
CA VAL A 230 10.21 15.10 -0.98
C VAL A 230 10.98 13.89 -1.47
N VAL A 231 10.83 12.78 -0.75
CA VAL A 231 11.32 11.47 -1.18
C VAL A 231 10.16 10.68 -1.76
N ARG A 232 10.15 10.51 -3.09
CA ARG A 232 9.12 9.77 -3.81
C ARG A 232 9.35 8.25 -3.71
N LYS A 233 8.32 7.50 -4.11
CA LYS A 233 8.39 6.03 -4.22
C LYS A 233 9.60 5.62 -5.07
N GLY A 234 10.41 4.69 -4.57
CA GLY A 234 11.66 4.26 -5.21
C GLY A 234 12.90 5.01 -4.69
N ASN A 235 12.77 5.78 -3.62
CA ASN A 235 13.85 6.56 -3.01
C ASN A 235 14.41 7.68 -3.91
N PHE A 236 13.60 8.16 -4.85
CA PHE A 236 13.94 9.28 -5.71
C PHE A 236 13.61 10.60 -5.00
N GLN A 237 14.59 11.50 -4.93
CA GLN A 237 14.38 12.85 -4.40
C GLN A 237 13.75 13.74 -5.48
N ASP A 238 12.81 14.59 -5.07
CA ASP A 238 12.17 15.57 -5.93
C ASP A 238 11.86 16.85 -5.16
N ARG A 239 11.56 17.94 -5.87
CA ARG A 239 11.10 19.20 -5.30
C ARG A 239 9.73 19.56 -5.84
N VAL A 240 8.82 19.92 -4.95
CA VAL A 240 7.44 20.29 -5.26
C VAL A 240 7.21 21.74 -4.85
N ASN A 241 6.62 22.53 -5.73
CA ASN A 241 6.23 23.90 -5.39
C ASN A 241 4.96 23.89 -4.53
N PHE A 242 4.83 24.84 -3.64
CA PHE A 242 3.60 25.07 -2.89
C PHE A 242 3.08 26.49 -3.13
N ALA A 243 1.76 26.67 -3.02
CA ALA A 243 1.12 27.94 -3.33
C ALA A 243 1.28 28.99 -2.20
N ASP A 244 1.59 30.23 -2.56
CA ASP A 244 1.90 31.34 -1.63
C ASP A 244 0.84 31.57 -0.55
N TRP A 245 -0.44 31.29 -0.86
CA TRP A 245 -1.55 31.53 0.07
C TRP A 245 -1.45 30.69 1.37
N ILE A 246 -0.63 29.64 1.39
CA ILE A 246 -0.45 28.79 2.57
C ILE A 246 0.59 29.34 3.56
N ASP A 247 1.38 30.33 3.15
CA ASP A 247 2.48 30.90 3.93
C ASP A 247 2.11 31.22 5.38
N PRO A 248 0.97 31.90 5.66
CA PRO A 248 0.58 32.24 7.03
C PRO A 248 0.44 31.02 7.93
N TYR A 249 -0.08 29.91 7.40
CA TYR A 249 -0.26 28.67 8.17
C TYR A 249 1.08 28.00 8.47
N VAL A 250 1.98 27.95 7.49
CA VAL A 250 3.29 27.31 7.62
C VAL A 250 4.19 28.12 8.57
N GLN A 251 4.25 29.45 8.40
CA GLN A 251 5.03 30.33 9.28
C GLN A 251 4.50 30.36 10.72
N ALA A 252 3.19 30.30 10.93
CA ALA A 252 2.63 30.17 12.28
C ALA A 252 3.15 28.90 12.99
N TYR A 253 3.21 27.77 12.28
CA TYR A 253 3.76 26.53 12.84
C TYR A 253 5.26 26.60 13.08
N LEU A 254 6.05 27.14 12.13
CA LEU A 254 7.49 27.32 12.31
C LEU A 254 7.82 28.18 13.52
N THR A 255 7.07 29.27 13.71
CA THR A 255 7.20 30.17 14.87
C THR A 255 6.88 29.44 16.17
N GLN A 256 5.75 28.72 16.23
CA GLN A 256 5.36 27.96 17.41
C GLN A 256 6.41 26.88 17.75
N ARG A 257 6.96 26.20 16.74
CA ARG A 257 7.95 25.14 16.94
C ARG A 257 9.30 25.69 17.43
N ALA A 258 9.70 26.87 16.99
CA ALA A 258 10.93 27.53 17.45
C ALA A 258 10.85 28.02 18.91
N ALA A 259 9.64 28.16 19.45
CA ALA A 259 9.40 28.57 20.84
C ALA A 259 9.38 27.40 21.85
N ILE A 260 9.59 26.16 21.39
CA ILE A 260 9.64 24.92 22.20
C ILE A 260 11.09 24.47 22.31
#